data_AF-G2QS68-F1
#
_entry.id   AF-G2QS68-F1
#
_cell.length_a   1.000
_cell.length_b   1.000
_cell.length_c   1.000
_cell.angle_alpha   90.00
_cell.angle_beta   90.00
_cell.angle_gamma   90.00
#
_symmetry.space_group_name_H-M   'P 1'
#
loop_
_entity.id
_entity.type
_entity.pdbx_description
1 polymer ?
#
loop_
_entity_poly.entity_id
_entity_poly.type
_entity_poly.pdbx_seq_one_letter_code
_entity_poly.pdbx_strand_id
1 'polypeptide(L)'
;MHPGQPVNQALQQVDESSWLFGDRILLTRQATPAAGCPSWGDGNGLYYVVSEPPSPLPPSRPLPAESPIQKLYDAGGVSAVWRVGDAICKARKYPDPDMTWEHVTLDYLHNKCPLGQLSFALPRVIHHVQSKDRYFIIQSRIPGKTLAEAWPFMDESTKEHYVTRIADICAELAAWTGDGVHGVDGRNLSDLYLTPLRGVEDMSPGNLLKNCVEIGMDCSTFVFYHCDLGPGNIIVNLKERSLGVVDWEMVGFVPREWIRTKVRVSSGLDLPGDDDEVRQEWRRRLQRRLAQNGFPEIADRWMAWFMGNGNQDGKEGK
;
A
#
# COMPACT_ATOMS: atom_id res chain seq x y z
N MET A 1 -8.12 0.60 -26.86
CA MET A 1 -7.80 -0.48 -25.92
C MET A 1 -8.78 -1.62 -26.14
N HIS A 2 -8.29 -2.83 -26.46
CA HIS A 2 -9.14 -4.01 -26.45
C HIS A 2 -9.62 -4.26 -25.00
N PRO A 3 -10.93 -4.40 -24.73
CA PRO A 3 -11.41 -4.83 -23.43
C PRO A 3 -10.78 -6.20 -23.12
N GLY A 4 -9.81 -6.26 -22.22
CA GLY A 4 -9.08 -7.49 -21.88
C GLY A 4 -7.57 -7.38 -21.66
N GLN A 5 -6.95 -6.22 -21.88
CA GLN A 5 -5.50 -6.10 -21.66
C GLN A 5 -5.14 -6.23 -20.16
N PRO A 6 -4.23 -7.11 -19.73
CA PRO A 6 -3.85 -7.26 -18.32
C PRO A 6 -3.36 -5.97 -17.64
N VAL A 7 -3.55 -5.83 -16.31
CA VAL A 7 -3.13 -4.64 -15.55
C VAL A 7 -1.63 -4.39 -15.67
N ASN A 8 -0.81 -5.42 -15.63
CA ASN A 8 0.65 -5.31 -15.79
C ASN A 8 1.13 -4.87 -17.18
N GLN A 9 0.22 -4.67 -18.12
CA GLN A 9 0.50 -4.08 -19.43
C GLN A 9 -0.15 -2.70 -19.60
N ALA A 10 -0.68 -2.12 -18.53
CA ALA A 10 -1.40 -0.84 -18.61
C ALA A 10 -0.51 0.34 -19.02
N LEU A 11 0.81 0.26 -18.81
CA LEU A 11 1.75 1.28 -19.27
C LEU A 11 2.43 0.81 -20.56
N GLN A 12 2.23 1.57 -21.63
CA GLN A 12 2.69 1.23 -22.98
C GLN A 12 3.41 2.41 -23.62
N GLN A 13 4.38 2.12 -24.48
CA GLN A 13 5.08 3.14 -25.26
C GLN A 13 4.26 3.51 -26.50
N VAL A 14 4.08 4.81 -26.74
CA VAL A 14 3.51 5.35 -27.98
C VAL A 14 4.64 5.72 -28.94
N ASP A 15 5.59 6.53 -28.48
CA ASP A 15 6.82 6.88 -29.18
C ASP A 15 8.02 7.01 -28.22
N GLU A 16 9.15 7.57 -28.66
CA GLU A 16 10.37 7.71 -27.85
C GLU A 16 10.21 8.66 -26.64
N SER A 17 9.22 9.55 -26.70
CA SER A 17 8.95 10.61 -25.73
C SER A 17 7.58 10.52 -25.09
N SER A 18 6.74 9.57 -25.48
CA SER A 18 5.37 9.45 -24.96
C SER A 18 4.92 8.03 -24.65
N TRP A 19 4.11 7.91 -23.59
CA TRP A 19 3.59 6.65 -23.06
C TRP A 19 2.12 6.79 -22.70
N LEU A 20 1.35 5.76 -23.02
CA LEU A 20 -0.04 5.66 -22.62
C LEU A 20 -0.12 4.86 -21.32
N PHE A 21 -0.74 5.43 -20.29
CA PHE A 21 -1.04 4.75 -19.04
C PHE A 21 -2.54 4.53 -18.89
N GLY A 22 -2.96 3.27 -19.06
CA GLY A 22 -4.36 2.91 -19.19
C GLY A 22 -4.94 3.47 -20.49
N ASP A 23 -6.16 4.04 -20.41
CA ASP A 23 -6.84 4.70 -21.52
C ASP A 23 -7.19 6.16 -21.21
N ARG A 24 -6.69 6.70 -20.10
CA ARG A 24 -7.03 8.04 -19.60
C ARG A 24 -5.84 8.95 -19.37
N ILE A 25 -4.60 8.43 -19.42
CA ILE A 25 -3.40 9.21 -19.11
C ILE A 25 -2.41 9.06 -20.26
N LEU A 26 -2.08 10.17 -20.91
CA LEU A 26 -0.93 10.29 -21.79
C LEU A 26 0.21 10.98 -21.04
N LEU A 27 1.35 10.30 -20.93
CA LEU A 27 2.59 10.82 -20.38
C LEU A 27 3.49 11.28 -21.51
N THR A 28 3.94 12.53 -21.47
CA THR A 28 4.91 13.08 -22.42
C THR A 28 6.14 13.57 -21.68
N ARG A 29 7.33 13.17 -22.13
CA ARG A 29 8.62 13.65 -21.61
C ARG A 29 9.10 14.82 -22.45
N GLN A 30 9.25 15.99 -21.83
CA GLN A 30 9.55 17.25 -22.49
C GLN A 30 10.44 18.16 -21.63
N ALA A 31 11.03 19.20 -22.25
CA ALA A 31 12.02 20.07 -21.61
C ALA A 31 11.45 21.02 -20.56
N THR A 32 10.17 21.37 -20.66
CA THR A 32 9.50 22.29 -19.73
C THR A 32 8.21 21.66 -19.22
N PRO A 33 7.83 21.91 -17.95
CA PRO A 33 6.52 21.52 -17.47
C PRO A 33 5.43 22.29 -18.22
N ALA A 34 4.26 21.68 -18.43
CA ALA A 34 3.11 22.37 -19.01
C ALA A 34 2.27 23.04 -17.91
N ALA A 35 1.98 24.33 -18.08
CA ALA A 35 1.19 25.08 -17.10
C ALA A 35 -0.21 24.48 -16.95
N GLY A 36 -0.62 24.23 -15.70
CA GLY A 36 -1.93 23.64 -15.39
C GLY A 36 -2.01 22.11 -15.55
N CYS A 37 -0.94 21.46 -16.02
CA CYS A 37 -0.87 20.00 -16.11
C CYS A 37 -0.06 19.42 -14.95
N PRO A 38 -0.49 18.30 -14.35
CA PRO A 38 0.37 17.56 -13.42
C PRO A 38 1.68 17.16 -14.09
N SER A 39 2.80 17.40 -13.43
CA SER A 39 4.13 17.10 -13.96
C SER A 39 5.14 16.83 -12.86
N TRP A 40 6.22 16.13 -13.21
CA TRP A 40 7.34 15.82 -12.31
C TRP A 40 8.64 15.65 -13.09
N GLY A 41 9.77 15.72 -12.37
CA GLY A 41 11.10 15.56 -12.94
C GLY A 41 11.38 14.14 -13.43
N ASP A 42 12.18 14.02 -14.47
CA ASP A 42 12.70 12.72 -14.92
C ASP A 42 14.00 12.30 -14.19
N GLY A 43 14.46 13.10 -13.23
CA GLY A 43 15.73 12.96 -12.53
C GLY A 43 16.96 13.48 -13.30
N ASN A 44 16.81 13.98 -14.53
CA ASN A 44 17.88 14.39 -15.44
C ASN A 44 17.59 15.73 -16.15
N GLY A 45 16.74 16.57 -15.57
CA GLY A 45 16.45 17.93 -16.03
C GLY A 45 15.34 18.06 -17.06
N LEU A 46 14.69 16.97 -17.47
CA LEU A 46 13.43 17.00 -18.23
C LEU A 46 12.24 16.70 -17.30
N TYR A 47 11.04 16.77 -17.87
CA TYR A 47 9.79 16.60 -17.13
C TYR A 47 8.88 15.60 -17.83
N TYR A 48 8.23 14.75 -17.05
CA TYR A 48 7.04 14.03 -17.48
C TYR A 48 5.82 14.90 -17.20
N VAL A 49 4.90 14.98 -18.17
CA VAL A 49 3.67 15.76 -18.10
C VAL A 49 2.48 14.86 -18.40
N VAL A 50 1.44 15.00 -17.59
CA VAL A 50 0.16 14.29 -17.74
C VAL A 50 -0.79 15.10 -18.60
N SER A 51 -1.42 14.45 -19.57
CA SER A 51 -2.52 15.00 -20.38
C SER A 51 -3.56 13.92 -20.69
N GLU A 52 -4.73 14.34 -21.18
CA GLU A 52 -5.73 13.40 -21.69
C GLU A 52 -5.30 12.87 -23.07
N PRO A 53 -5.37 11.55 -23.31
CA PRO A 53 -5.04 11.00 -24.61
C PRO A 53 -6.07 11.39 -25.68
N PRO A 54 -5.67 11.48 -26.96
CA PRO A 54 -6.61 11.76 -28.05
C PRO A 54 -7.61 10.62 -28.25
N SER A 55 -8.71 10.92 -28.95
CA SER A 55 -9.68 9.93 -29.43
C SER A 55 -9.66 9.90 -30.97
N PRO A 56 -9.29 8.78 -31.61
CA PRO A 56 -8.95 7.49 -31.01
C PRO A 56 -7.58 7.49 -30.29
N LEU A 57 -7.40 6.54 -29.36
CA LEU A 57 -6.13 6.34 -28.66
C LEU A 57 -5.00 6.11 -29.67
N PRO A 58 -3.80 6.65 -29.41
CA PRO A 58 -2.66 6.46 -30.31
C PRO A 58 -2.23 4.99 -30.33
N PRO A 59 -1.65 4.49 -31.44
CA PRO A 59 -1.01 3.19 -31.47
C PRO A 59 0.07 3.10 -30.39
N SER A 60 0.08 1.98 -29.66
CA SER A 60 1.00 1.76 -28.56
C SER A 60 1.52 0.32 -28.55
N ARG A 61 2.69 0.12 -27.94
CA ARG A 61 3.37 -1.17 -27.81
C ARG A 61 3.86 -1.39 -26.38
N PRO A 62 4.12 -2.64 -25.96
CA PRO A 62 4.77 -2.91 -24.67
C PRO A 62 6.06 -2.11 -24.51
N LEU A 63 6.42 -1.77 -23.26
CA LEU A 63 7.67 -1.08 -22.96
C LEU A 63 8.86 -1.90 -23.48
N PRO A 64 9.78 -1.31 -24.26
CA PRO A 64 11.00 -1.98 -24.65
C PRO A 64 11.91 -2.18 -23.43
N ALA A 65 12.86 -3.11 -23.51
CA ALA A 65 13.83 -3.37 -22.44
C ALA A 65 14.64 -2.11 -22.06
N GLU A 66 14.95 -1.27 -23.05
CA GLU A 66 15.72 -0.03 -22.87
C GLU A 66 14.86 1.18 -22.51
N SER A 67 13.62 0.96 -22.07
CA SER A 67 12.76 2.05 -21.63
C SER A 67 13.36 2.74 -20.41
N PRO A 68 13.31 4.09 -20.33
CA PRO A 68 13.66 4.80 -19.09
C PRO A 68 12.67 4.53 -17.95
N ILE A 69 11.55 3.86 -18.25
CA ILE A 69 10.52 3.48 -17.30
C ILE A 69 10.80 2.05 -16.82
N GLN A 70 10.95 1.91 -15.50
CA GLN A 70 11.23 0.62 -14.87
C GLN A 70 9.97 0.06 -14.24
N LYS A 71 9.58 -1.18 -14.59
CA LYS A 71 8.56 -1.91 -13.82
C LYS A 71 9.17 -2.38 -12.50
N LEU A 72 8.55 -2.01 -11.39
CA LEU A 72 9.00 -2.35 -10.03
C LEU A 72 8.24 -3.54 -9.44
N TYR A 73 6.96 -3.68 -9.78
CA TYR A 73 6.09 -4.73 -9.26
C TYR A 73 5.11 -5.20 -10.33
N ASP A 74 4.85 -6.51 -10.36
CA ASP A 74 3.98 -7.17 -11.33
C ASP A 74 3.19 -8.30 -10.63
N ALA A 75 1.91 -8.05 -10.40
CA ALA A 75 0.93 -9.07 -9.97
C ALA A 75 -0.02 -9.43 -11.12
N GLY A 76 0.49 -9.46 -12.35
CA GLY A 76 -0.26 -9.89 -13.53
C GLY A 76 -1.49 -9.03 -13.82
N GLY A 77 -2.66 -9.65 -13.70
CA GLY A 77 -3.94 -9.01 -14.00
C GLY A 77 -4.49 -8.10 -12.90
N VAL A 78 -3.81 -8.00 -11.74
CA VAL A 78 -4.37 -7.37 -10.53
C VAL A 78 -3.71 -6.03 -10.20
N SER A 79 -2.38 -5.98 -10.13
CA SER A 79 -1.64 -4.76 -9.76
C SER A 79 -0.31 -4.70 -10.48
N ALA A 80 0.15 -3.50 -10.82
CA ALA A 80 1.48 -3.27 -11.32
C ALA A 80 1.96 -1.86 -10.98
N VAL A 81 3.25 -1.74 -10.75
CA VAL A 81 3.90 -0.50 -10.31
C VAL A 81 5.11 -0.23 -11.20
N TRP A 82 5.25 1.01 -11.64
CA TRP A 82 6.36 1.49 -12.43
C TRP A 82 7.01 2.71 -11.79
N ARG A 83 8.33 2.81 -11.91
CA ARG A 83 9.07 4.04 -11.73
C ARG A 83 9.14 4.78 -13.06
N VAL A 84 8.68 6.03 -13.04
CA VAL A 84 8.74 6.95 -14.17
C VAL A 84 9.45 8.20 -13.68
N GLY A 85 10.77 8.30 -13.87
CA GLY A 85 11.56 9.40 -13.32
C GLY A 85 11.46 9.48 -11.79
N ASP A 86 11.02 10.64 -11.30
CA ASP A 86 10.79 10.95 -9.88
C ASP A 86 9.37 10.63 -9.38
N ALA A 87 8.58 9.88 -10.15
CA ALA A 87 7.27 9.40 -9.73
C ALA A 87 7.15 7.88 -9.74
N ILE A 88 6.15 7.41 -8.98
CA ILE A 88 5.65 6.05 -8.97
C ILE A 88 4.26 6.04 -9.59
N CYS A 89 4.09 5.24 -10.64
CA CYS A 89 2.81 5.01 -11.32
C CYS A 89 2.28 3.64 -10.93
N LYS A 90 1.09 3.56 -10.35
CA LYS A 90 0.42 2.30 -10.00
C LYS A 90 -0.84 2.13 -10.82
N ALA A 91 -1.02 0.94 -11.41
CA ALA A 91 -2.28 0.53 -12.01
C ALA A 91 -2.78 -0.69 -11.26
N ARG A 92 -4.08 -0.69 -10.95
CA ARG A 92 -4.62 -1.71 -10.07
C ARG A 92 -6.09 -1.99 -10.44
N LYS A 93 -6.47 -3.26 -10.54
CA LYS A 93 -7.85 -3.72 -10.80
C LYS A 93 -8.57 -3.87 -9.47
N TYR A 94 -9.72 -3.24 -9.31
CA TYR A 94 -10.44 -3.24 -8.03
C TYR A 94 -11.89 -3.71 -8.19
N PRO A 95 -12.35 -4.66 -7.37
CA PRO A 95 -13.71 -5.15 -7.42
C PRO A 95 -14.69 -4.28 -6.62
N ASP A 96 -14.21 -3.51 -5.64
CA ASP A 96 -15.05 -2.79 -4.69
C ASP A 96 -14.96 -1.26 -4.89
N PRO A 97 -16.03 -0.60 -5.40
CA PRO A 97 -16.08 0.85 -5.55
C PRO A 97 -16.22 1.60 -4.21
N ASP A 98 -16.64 0.93 -3.15
CA ASP A 98 -16.86 1.49 -1.81
C ASP A 98 -15.61 1.39 -0.92
N MET A 99 -14.46 1.06 -1.49
CA MET A 99 -13.17 1.07 -0.80
C MET A 99 -12.64 2.48 -0.59
N THR A 100 -11.94 2.70 0.52
CA THR A 100 -11.15 3.92 0.72
C THR A 100 -9.96 3.93 -0.25
N TRP A 101 -9.86 4.95 -1.09
CA TRP A 101 -8.81 5.00 -2.12
C TRP A 101 -7.51 5.59 -1.57
N GLU A 102 -6.35 5.10 -2.05
CA GLU A 102 -5.02 5.58 -1.61
C GLU A 102 -4.88 7.12 -1.75
N HIS A 103 -5.46 7.73 -2.79
CA HIS A 103 -5.43 9.19 -2.94
C HIS A 103 -6.23 9.93 -1.85
N VAL A 104 -7.34 9.35 -1.38
CA VAL A 104 -8.15 9.90 -0.28
C VAL A 104 -7.37 9.80 1.02
N THR A 105 -6.72 8.66 1.30
CA THR A 105 -5.86 8.54 2.47
C THR A 105 -4.72 9.55 2.44
N LEU A 106 -3.98 9.63 1.33
CA LEU A 106 -2.83 10.53 1.23
C LEU A 106 -3.25 12.01 1.36
N ASP A 107 -4.38 12.42 0.77
CA ASP A 107 -4.97 13.75 1.02
C ASP A 107 -5.24 13.95 2.51
N TYR A 108 -5.85 12.96 3.16
CA TYR A 108 -6.15 13.02 4.59
C TYR A 108 -4.88 13.17 5.43
N LEU A 109 -3.83 12.39 5.15
CA LEU A 109 -2.58 12.44 5.91
C LEU A 109 -1.82 13.75 5.71
N HIS A 110 -1.84 14.34 4.50
CA HIS A 110 -1.17 15.61 4.25
C HIS A 110 -1.94 16.81 4.81
N ASN A 111 -3.28 16.77 4.75
CA ASN A 111 -4.09 17.98 4.93
C ASN A 111 -5.04 17.93 6.15
N LYS A 112 -5.33 16.75 6.69
CA LYS A 112 -6.34 16.54 7.75
C LYS A 112 -5.81 15.73 8.94
N CYS A 113 -4.52 15.38 8.93
CA CYS A 113 -3.89 14.64 10.00
C CYS A 113 -3.95 15.43 11.32
N PRO A 114 -4.66 14.95 12.36
CA PRO A 114 -4.79 15.67 13.61
C PRO A 114 -3.48 15.70 14.41
N LEU A 115 -2.51 14.85 14.06
CA LEU A 115 -1.20 14.77 14.69
C LEU A 115 -0.23 15.86 14.19
N GLY A 116 -0.63 16.65 13.19
CA GLY A 116 0.24 17.62 12.54
C GLY A 116 1.25 16.93 11.64
N GLN A 117 2.53 17.32 11.75
CA GLN A 117 3.57 16.79 10.89
C GLN A 117 4.09 15.44 11.38
N LEU A 118 3.95 14.43 10.53
CA LEU A 118 4.40 13.06 10.81
C LEU A 118 5.93 12.94 10.83
N SER A 119 6.44 12.00 11.63
CA SER A 119 7.88 11.77 11.83
C SER A 119 8.61 11.05 10.68
N PHE A 120 7.94 10.88 9.54
CA PHE A 120 8.42 10.16 8.36
C PHE A 120 7.84 10.75 7.07
N ALA A 121 8.46 10.43 5.93
CA ALA A 121 8.04 10.92 4.63
C ALA A 121 6.84 10.13 4.07
N LEU A 122 5.96 10.85 3.36
CA LEU A 122 4.82 10.32 2.65
C LEU A 122 4.92 10.65 1.16
N PRO A 123 4.41 9.78 0.26
CA PRO A 123 4.25 10.16 -1.13
C PRO A 123 3.17 11.26 -1.26
N ARG A 124 3.31 12.14 -2.24
CA ARG A 124 2.31 13.14 -2.63
C ARG A 124 1.62 12.68 -3.90
N VAL A 125 0.29 12.71 -3.91
CA VAL A 125 -0.50 12.41 -5.10
C VAL A 125 -0.24 13.50 -6.14
N ILE A 126 0.14 13.10 -7.35
CA ILE A 126 0.33 13.98 -8.50
C ILE A 126 -0.92 13.94 -9.38
N HIS A 127 -1.43 12.74 -9.66
CA HIS A 127 -2.62 12.53 -10.46
C HIS A 127 -3.26 11.18 -10.14
N HIS A 128 -4.58 11.07 -10.27
CA HIS A 128 -5.26 9.79 -10.20
C HIS A 128 -6.50 9.81 -11.08
N VAL A 129 -6.91 8.63 -11.56
CA VAL A 129 -8.12 8.48 -12.38
C VAL A 129 -8.66 7.05 -12.25
N GLN A 130 -9.98 6.93 -12.31
CA GLN A 130 -10.67 5.65 -12.47
C GLN A 130 -11.09 5.49 -13.91
N SER A 131 -10.94 4.28 -14.45
CA SER A 131 -11.43 3.94 -15.78
C SER A 131 -11.84 2.48 -15.82
N LYS A 132 -13.10 2.22 -16.16
CA LYS A 132 -13.69 0.88 -16.18
C LYS A 132 -13.51 0.19 -14.82
N ASP A 133 -12.81 -0.94 -14.78
CA ASP A 133 -12.53 -1.74 -13.59
C ASP A 133 -11.18 -1.42 -12.92
N ARG A 134 -10.57 -0.28 -13.25
CA ARG A 134 -9.21 0.07 -12.85
C ARG A 134 -9.11 1.43 -12.19
N TYR A 135 -8.13 1.50 -11.32
CA TYR A 135 -7.67 2.73 -10.71
C TYR A 135 -6.18 2.92 -11.01
N PHE A 136 -5.87 4.16 -11.35
CA PHE A 136 -4.52 4.61 -11.65
C PHE A 136 -4.18 5.73 -10.69
N ILE A 137 -3.01 5.65 -10.07
CA ILE A 137 -2.45 6.71 -9.23
C ILE A 137 -1.00 6.95 -9.62
N ILE A 138 -0.65 8.23 -9.73
CA ILE A 138 0.70 8.73 -9.93
C ILE A 138 1.04 9.55 -8.70
N GLN A 139 2.16 9.22 -8.06
CA GLN A 139 2.59 9.87 -6.83
C GLN A 139 4.09 10.11 -6.83
N SER A 140 4.56 11.08 -6.03
CA SER A 140 5.98 11.37 -5.88
C SER A 140 6.73 10.16 -5.35
N ARG A 141 7.91 9.89 -5.88
CA ARG A 141 8.82 8.87 -5.33
C ARG A 141 9.49 9.39 -4.06
N ILE A 142 9.53 8.54 -3.03
CA ILE A 142 10.40 8.74 -1.87
C ILE A 142 11.82 8.21 -2.21
N PRO A 143 12.89 9.02 -2.10
CA PRO A 143 14.25 8.56 -2.32
C PRO A 143 14.68 7.51 -1.30
N GLY A 144 15.41 6.49 -1.75
CA GLY A 144 15.91 5.41 -0.90
C GLY A 144 15.71 4.04 -1.54
N LYS A 145 15.96 3.02 -0.72
CA LYS A 145 15.70 1.61 -0.99
C LYS A 145 14.56 1.13 -0.09
N THR A 146 13.87 0.08 -0.49
CA THR A 146 12.96 -0.57 0.46
C THR A 146 13.75 -1.14 1.64
N LEU A 147 13.11 -1.30 2.79
CA LEU A 147 13.71 -1.96 3.94
C LEU A 147 14.10 -3.39 3.56
N ALA A 148 13.27 -4.09 2.79
CA ALA A 148 13.56 -5.44 2.28
C ALA A 148 14.87 -5.50 1.49
N GLU A 149 15.13 -4.54 0.60
CA GLU A 149 16.37 -4.46 -0.19
C GLU A 149 17.60 -4.10 0.66
N ALA A 150 17.42 -3.27 1.68
CA ALA A 150 18.52 -2.76 2.49
C ALA A 150 18.87 -3.69 3.66
N TRP A 151 17.90 -4.45 4.18
CA TRP A 151 18.02 -5.27 5.41
C TRP A 151 19.21 -6.23 5.42
N PRO A 152 19.53 -6.98 4.34
CA PRO A 152 20.66 -7.92 4.34
C PRO A 152 22.02 -7.25 4.54
N PHE A 153 22.11 -5.94 4.30
CA PHE A 153 23.35 -5.17 4.33
C PHE A 153 23.44 -4.26 5.56
N MET A 154 22.45 -4.30 6.46
CA MET A 154 22.46 -3.52 7.71
C MET A 154 23.21 -4.26 8.81
N ASP A 155 24.01 -3.51 9.57
CA ASP A 155 24.51 -4.01 10.85
C ASP A 155 23.39 -4.07 11.91
N GLU A 156 23.67 -4.75 13.02
CA GLU A 156 22.69 -4.94 14.09
C GLU A 156 22.19 -3.63 14.70
N SER A 157 23.05 -2.62 14.83
CA SER A 157 22.66 -1.31 15.37
C SER A 157 21.68 -0.58 14.45
N THR A 158 21.86 -0.74 13.14
CA THR A 158 21.04 -0.13 12.11
C THR A 158 19.70 -0.85 12.00
N LYS A 159 19.69 -2.19 12.06
CA LYS A 159 18.46 -2.98 12.16
C LYS A 159 17.63 -2.57 13.38
N GLU A 160 18.27 -2.50 14.55
CA GLU A 160 17.58 -2.12 15.80
C GLU A 160 17.03 -0.70 15.75
N HIS A 161 17.76 0.23 15.14
CA HIS A 161 17.30 1.59 14.92
C HIS A 161 16.01 1.64 14.09
N TYR A 162 15.95 0.96 12.93
CA TYR A 162 14.75 0.99 12.09
C TYR A 162 13.58 0.20 12.69
N VAL A 163 13.84 -0.89 13.41
CA VAL A 163 12.80 -1.58 14.20
C VAL A 163 12.18 -0.64 15.23
N THR A 164 13.01 0.11 15.96
CA THR A 164 12.55 1.10 16.94
C THR A 164 11.75 2.20 16.27
N ARG A 165 12.28 2.79 15.18
CA ARG A 165 11.58 3.86 14.44
C ARG A 165 10.23 3.43 13.89
N ILE A 166 10.10 2.22 13.36
CA ILE A 166 8.80 1.73 12.88
C ILE A 166 7.82 1.47 14.02
N ALA A 167 8.29 0.95 15.17
CA ALA A 167 7.43 0.81 16.34
C ALA A 167 6.96 2.16 16.92
N ASP A 168 7.82 3.19 16.88
CA ASP A 168 7.45 4.55 17.24
C ASP A 168 6.40 5.10 16.27
N ILE A 169 6.52 4.84 14.97
CA ILE A 169 5.53 5.23 13.95
C ILE A 169 4.20 4.52 14.20
N CYS A 170 4.19 3.24 14.57
CA CYS A 170 2.96 2.56 14.98
C CYS A 170 2.31 3.25 16.19
N ALA A 171 3.10 3.73 17.16
CA ALA A 171 2.59 4.48 18.31
C ALA A 171 2.09 5.88 17.93
N GLU A 172 2.80 6.58 17.05
CA GLU A 172 2.42 7.87 16.49
C GLU A 172 1.08 7.78 15.77
N LEU A 173 0.93 6.84 14.83
CA LEU A 173 -0.32 6.61 14.11
C LEU A 173 -1.45 6.19 15.06
N ALA A 174 -1.16 5.29 16.01
CA ALA A 174 -2.17 4.81 16.96
C ALA A 174 -2.65 5.88 17.96
N ALA A 175 -1.99 7.04 18.04
CA ALA A 175 -2.49 8.18 18.83
C ALA A 175 -3.72 8.83 18.18
N TRP A 176 -3.96 8.56 16.90
CA TRP A 176 -5.16 9.01 16.20
C TRP A 176 -6.26 7.96 16.29
N THR A 177 -7.39 8.33 16.88
CA THR A 177 -8.53 7.45 17.10
C THR A 177 -9.68 7.71 16.11
N GLY A 178 -10.49 6.68 15.91
CA GLY A 178 -11.73 6.72 15.13
C GLY A 178 -12.89 6.06 15.88
N ASP A 179 -14.04 5.98 15.23
CA ASP A 179 -15.31 5.50 15.78
C ASP A 179 -15.75 4.12 15.28
N GLY A 180 -15.00 3.50 14.36
CA GLY A 180 -15.27 2.16 13.85
C GLY A 180 -14.09 1.51 13.13
N VAL A 181 -14.36 0.35 12.51
CA VAL A 181 -13.40 -0.37 11.66
C VAL A 181 -13.62 0.00 10.20
N HIS A 182 -12.94 1.04 9.73
CA HIS A 182 -13.09 1.59 8.38
C HIS A 182 -11.90 2.45 7.98
N GLY A 183 -11.83 2.86 6.71
CA GLY A 183 -10.86 3.84 6.27
C GLY A 183 -11.17 5.26 6.74
N VAL A 184 -10.33 6.21 6.32
CA VAL A 184 -10.37 7.62 6.80
C VAL A 184 -11.64 8.39 6.44
N ASP A 185 -12.39 7.94 5.43
CA ASP A 185 -13.64 8.54 4.96
C ASP A 185 -14.88 7.70 5.34
N GLY A 186 -14.73 6.74 6.26
CA GLY A 186 -15.81 5.86 6.72
C GLY A 186 -16.12 4.68 5.79
N ARG A 187 -15.39 4.56 4.68
CA ARG A 187 -15.55 3.50 3.68
C ARG A 187 -14.81 2.21 4.05
N ASN A 188 -14.96 1.20 3.20
CA ASN A 188 -14.38 -0.12 3.42
C ASN A 188 -12.85 -0.02 3.61
N LEU A 189 -12.35 -0.90 4.46
CA LEU A 189 -10.93 -1.08 4.79
C LEU A 189 -10.43 -2.36 4.13
N SER A 190 -9.41 -2.27 3.27
CA SER A 190 -8.94 -3.40 2.47
C SER A 190 -8.02 -4.35 3.27
N ASP A 191 -8.50 -5.00 4.33
CA ASP A 191 -7.70 -5.98 5.09
C ASP A 191 -8.36 -7.37 5.13
N LEU A 192 -8.02 -8.21 4.16
CA LEU A 192 -8.52 -9.60 4.07
C LEU A 192 -8.13 -10.47 5.27
N TYR A 193 -7.13 -10.10 6.07
CA TYR A 193 -6.82 -10.87 7.28
C TYR A 193 -7.86 -10.64 8.39
N LEU A 194 -8.73 -9.63 8.27
CA LEU A 194 -9.93 -9.46 9.10
C LEU A 194 -11.18 -10.12 8.47
N THR A 195 -11.00 -10.95 7.45
CA THR A 195 -12.03 -11.83 6.88
C THR A 195 -11.61 -13.29 7.04
N PRO A 196 -12.56 -14.22 7.28
CA PRO A 196 -12.22 -15.62 7.48
C PRO A 196 -11.79 -16.29 6.17
N LEU A 197 -10.82 -17.21 6.21
CA LEU A 197 -10.17 -17.79 5.02
C LEU A 197 -11.12 -18.41 3.99
N ARG A 198 -12.27 -18.93 4.44
CA ARG A 198 -13.28 -19.57 3.57
C ARG A 198 -14.67 -18.94 3.72
N GLY A 199 -14.73 -17.66 4.07
CA GLY A 199 -15.99 -16.91 4.07
C GLY A 199 -16.14 -16.01 2.86
N VAL A 200 -17.22 -15.22 2.87
CA VAL A 200 -17.40 -14.12 1.91
C VAL A 200 -16.36 -13.04 2.20
N GLU A 201 -15.65 -12.60 1.16
CA GLU A 201 -14.77 -11.44 1.21
C GLU A 201 -15.62 -10.16 1.31
N ASP A 202 -16.13 -9.88 2.51
CA ASP A 202 -16.88 -8.67 2.85
C ASP A 202 -16.04 -7.80 3.79
N MET A 203 -15.54 -6.70 3.25
CA MET A 203 -14.72 -5.71 3.96
C MET A 203 -15.51 -4.47 4.38
N SER A 204 -16.85 -4.57 4.43
CA SER A 204 -17.70 -3.51 4.95
C SER A 204 -17.43 -3.26 6.44
N PRO A 205 -17.56 -2.01 6.92
CA PRO A 205 -17.25 -1.67 8.31
C PRO A 205 -18.03 -2.51 9.33
N GLY A 206 -19.29 -2.81 9.04
CA GLY A 206 -20.14 -3.65 9.89
C GLY A 206 -19.62 -5.09 9.99
N ASN A 207 -19.20 -5.68 8.87
CA ASN A 207 -18.67 -7.04 8.87
C ASN A 207 -17.30 -7.12 9.53
N LEU A 208 -16.41 -6.17 9.26
CA LEU A 208 -15.09 -6.13 9.91
C LEU A 208 -15.20 -5.95 11.42
N LEU A 209 -16.10 -5.08 11.89
CA LEU A 209 -16.38 -4.93 13.32
C LEU A 209 -16.88 -6.23 13.95
N LYS A 210 -17.85 -6.90 13.30
CA LYS A 210 -18.36 -8.20 13.75
C LYS A 210 -17.22 -9.22 13.88
N ASN A 211 -16.36 -9.33 12.86
CA ASN A 211 -15.23 -10.25 12.85
C ASN A 211 -14.24 -9.94 13.99
N CYS A 212 -13.90 -8.67 14.20
CA CYS A 212 -13.05 -8.24 15.31
C CYS A 212 -13.61 -8.66 16.68
N VAL A 213 -14.93 -8.50 16.89
CA VAL A 213 -15.62 -8.94 18.12
C VAL A 213 -15.57 -10.46 18.27
N GLU A 214 -15.80 -11.23 17.19
CA GLU A 214 -15.73 -12.70 17.21
C GLU A 214 -14.33 -13.24 17.52
N ILE A 215 -13.27 -12.59 17.01
CA ILE A 215 -11.88 -12.92 17.34
C ILE A 215 -11.58 -12.61 18.83
N GLY A 216 -12.37 -11.71 19.44
CA GLY A 216 -12.23 -11.29 20.83
C GLY A 216 -11.27 -10.12 21.03
N MET A 217 -11.23 -9.18 20.07
CA MET A 217 -10.57 -7.88 20.21
C MET A 217 -11.42 -6.92 21.05
N ASP A 218 -10.76 -5.97 21.74
CA ASP A 218 -11.46 -4.84 22.34
C ASP A 218 -11.85 -3.81 21.27
N CYS A 219 -13.14 -3.77 20.94
CA CYS A 219 -13.71 -2.85 19.96
C CYS A 219 -14.31 -1.58 20.61
N SER A 220 -13.89 -1.23 21.84
CA SER A 220 -14.31 0.03 22.49
C SER A 220 -13.55 1.26 21.99
N THR A 221 -12.38 1.07 21.38
CA THR A 221 -11.55 2.13 20.80
C THR A 221 -10.91 1.63 19.51
N PHE A 222 -10.94 2.46 18.47
CA PHE A 222 -10.26 2.18 17.20
C PHE A 222 -9.13 3.16 16.98
N VAL A 223 -7.97 2.64 16.57
CA VAL A 223 -6.74 3.41 16.36
C VAL A 223 -6.31 3.32 14.91
N PHE A 224 -5.72 4.39 14.40
CA PHE A 224 -5.27 4.47 13.02
C PHE A 224 -4.02 3.61 12.81
N TYR A 225 -4.05 2.75 11.80
CA TYR A 225 -2.95 1.85 11.47
C TYR A 225 -2.82 1.62 9.95
N HIS A 226 -1.59 1.53 9.47
CA HIS A 226 -1.26 1.29 8.06
C HIS A 226 -1.82 -0.05 7.53
N CYS A 227 -1.94 -1.06 8.40
CA CYS A 227 -2.35 -2.44 8.10
C CYS A 227 -1.45 -3.22 7.13
N ASP A 228 -0.66 -2.58 6.27
CA ASP A 228 0.32 -3.28 5.40
C ASP A 228 1.76 -2.78 5.57
N LEU A 229 2.24 -2.71 6.82
CA LEU A 229 3.55 -2.14 7.14
C LEU A 229 4.71 -3.15 6.95
N GLY A 230 4.70 -3.85 5.81
CA GLY A 230 5.73 -4.80 5.41
C GLY A 230 7.04 -4.13 4.97
N PRO A 231 8.15 -4.89 4.92
CA PRO A 231 9.47 -4.32 4.61
C PRO A 231 9.59 -3.79 3.16
N GLY A 232 8.68 -4.19 2.26
CA GLY A 232 8.57 -3.60 0.91
C GLY A 232 7.99 -2.18 0.90
N ASN A 233 7.18 -1.83 1.91
CA ASN A 233 6.43 -0.57 1.99
C ASN A 233 7.14 0.49 2.85
N ILE A 234 8.33 0.17 3.36
CA ILE A 234 9.17 1.06 4.15
C ILE A 234 10.36 1.46 3.29
N ILE A 235 10.55 2.75 3.05
CA ILE A 235 11.69 3.30 2.31
C ILE A 235 12.70 3.85 3.31
N VAL A 236 13.95 3.40 3.21
CA VAL A 236 15.05 3.84 4.08
C VAL A 236 16.15 4.52 3.27
N ASN A 237 16.73 5.57 3.85
CA ASN A 237 17.97 6.17 3.39
C ASN A 237 19.01 6.06 4.50
N LEU A 238 19.94 5.10 4.35
CA LEU A 238 20.96 4.82 5.36
C LEU A 238 21.91 5.99 5.64
N LYS A 239 22.13 6.87 4.65
CA LYS A 239 23.05 8.02 4.80
C LYS A 239 22.42 9.12 5.64
N GLU A 240 21.16 9.44 5.34
CA GLU A 240 20.41 10.49 6.04
C GLU A 240 19.72 9.98 7.31
N ARG A 241 19.70 8.66 7.49
CA ARG A 241 18.89 7.96 8.51
C ARG A 241 17.42 8.38 8.47
N SER A 242 16.93 8.68 7.27
CA SER A 242 15.55 9.08 7.02
C SER A 242 14.70 7.88 6.60
N LEU A 243 13.40 8.00 6.82
CA LEU A 243 12.42 6.94 6.56
C LEU A 243 11.18 7.53 5.90
N GLY A 244 10.61 6.78 4.97
CA GLY A 244 9.29 7.03 4.40
C GLY A 244 8.45 5.77 4.38
N VAL A 245 7.13 5.94 4.33
CA VAL A 245 6.17 4.85 4.25
C VAL A 245 5.30 5.05 3.03
N VAL A 246 5.10 3.99 2.26
CA VAL A 246 4.32 3.98 1.01
C VAL A 246 3.24 2.91 1.06
N ASP A 247 2.37 2.90 0.05
CA ASP A 247 1.31 1.90 -0.12
C ASP A 247 0.18 1.99 0.92
N TRP A 248 -0.45 3.17 0.94
CA TRP A 248 -1.48 3.55 1.90
C TRP A 248 -2.89 3.06 1.51
N GLU A 249 -2.98 1.89 0.86
CA GLU A 249 -4.26 1.36 0.36
C GLU A 249 -5.03 0.50 1.35
N MET A 250 -4.35 -0.10 2.33
CA MET A 250 -4.97 -0.95 3.35
C MET A 250 -5.21 -0.24 4.68
N VAL A 251 -4.97 1.06 4.74
CA VAL A 251 -4.99 1.85 5.97
C VAL A 251 -6.40 2.10 6.52
N GLY A 252 -6.54 2.08 7.85
CA GLY A 252 -7.79 2.47 8.50
C GLY A 252 -7.71 2.48 10.01
N PHE A 253 -8.87 2.70 10.62
CA PHE A 253 -9.08 2.55 12.05
C PHE A 253 -9.40 1.09 12.37
N VAL A 254 -8.70 0.54 13.37
CA VAL A 254 -8.79 -0.87 13.76
C VAL A 254 -8.66 -1.02 15.27
N PRO A 255 -9.09 -2.14 15.88
CA PRO A 255 -8.80 -2.41 17.28
C PRO A 255 -7.29 -2.40 17.55
N ARG A 256 -6.89 -1.95 18.74
CA ARG A 256 -5.47 -1.76 19.10
C ARG A 256 -4.66 -3.05 19.01
N GLU A 257 -5.27 -4.19 19.34
CA GLU A 257 -4.69 -5.53 19.20
C GLU A 257 -4.27 -5.84 17.78
N TRP A 258 -4.92 -5.24 16.77
CA TRP A 258 -4.66 -5.56 15.38
C TRP A 258 -3.26 -5.16 14.92
N ILE A 259 -2.70 -4.08 15.47
CA ILE A 259 -1.37 -3.57 15.09
C ILE A 259 -0.30 -4.66 15.22
N ARG A 260 -0.18 -5.27 16.41
CA ARG A 260 0.83 -6.30 16.66
C ARG A 260 0.39 -7.66 16.17
N THR A 261 -0.92 -7.94 16.17
CA THR A 261 -1.46 -9.21 15.65
C THR A 261 -1.18 -9.34 14.15
N LYS A 262 -1.44 -8.30 13.36
CA LYS A 262 -1.15 -8.25 11.92
C LYS A 262 0.33 -8.54 11.64
N VAL A 263 1.25 -7.93 12.40
CA VAL A 263 2.70 -8.18 12.27
C VAL A 263 3.06 -9.64 12.52
N ARG A 264 2.34 -10.31 13.42
CA ARG A 264 2.57 -11.72 13.76
C ARG A 264 1.96 -12.70 12.76
N VAL A 265 0.90 -12.34 12.05
CA VAL A 265 0.14 -13.31 11.24
C VAL A 265 0.26 -13.11 9.73
N SER A 266 0.61 -11.90 9.28
CA SER A 266 0.66 -11.60 7.85
C SER A 266 2.02 -11.90 7.23
N SER A 267 2.01 -12.71 6.17
CA SER A 267 3.19 -13.03 5.37
C SER A 267 3.66 -11.84 4.52
N GLY A 268 2.83 -10.80 4.34
CA GLY A 268 3.24 -9.54 3.70
C GLY A 268 4.32 -8.80 4.48
N LEU A 269 4.51 -9.13 5.76
CA LEU A 269 5.59 -8.59 6.59
C LEU A 269 6.85 -9.46 6.61
N ASP A 270 6.89 -10.55 5.85
CA ASP A 270 8.13 -11.33 5.69
C ASP A 270 9.10 -10.62 4.74
N LEU A 271 10.39 -10.74 5.02
CA LEU A 271 11.45 -10.43 4.06
C LEU A 271 11.42 -11.47 2.91
N PRO A 272 11.89 -11.11 1.71
CA PRO A 272 12.08 -12.07 0.64
C PRO A 272 13.16 -13.10 0.99
N GLY A 273 12.98 -14.34 0.54
CA GLY A 273 13.90 -15.44 0.75
C GLY A 273 13.16 -16.77 0.84
N ASP A 274 13.91 -17.86 0.96
CA ASP A 274 13.37 -19.24 1.08
C ASP A 274 13.43 -19.77 2.53
N ASP A 275 14.31 -19.21 3.36
CA ASP A 275 14.51 -19.64 4.75
C ASP A 275 13.57 -18.88 5.70
N ASP A 276 12.70 -19.60 6.39
CA ASP A 276 11.69 -18.99 7.26
C ASP A 276 12.30 -18.21 8.44
N GLU A 277 13.46 -18.60 8.98
CA GLU A 277 14.07 -17.84 10.08
C GLU A 277 14.55 -16.46 9.61
N VAL A 278 15.15 -16.40 8.42
CA VAL A 278 15.61 -15.16 7.79
C VAL A 278 14.43 -14.30 7.35
N ARG A 279 13.44 -14.89 6.66
CA ARG A 279 12.24 -14.19 6.18
C ARG A 279 11.50 -13.50 7.32
N GLN A 280 11.39 -14.18 8.45
CA GLN A 280 10.60 -13.71 9.58
C GLN A 280 11.42 -12.83 10.56
N GLU A 281 12.72 -12.61 10.30
CA GLU A 281 13.60 -11.87 11.20
C GLU A 281 13.06 -10.47 11.51
N TRP A 282 12.72 -9.71 10.47
CA TRP A 282 12.16 -8.36 10.57
C TRP A 282 10.90 -8.32 11.45
N ARG A 283 9.87 -9.08 11.06
CA ARG A 283 8.58 -9.07 11.76
C ARG A 283 8.72 -9.57 13.20
N ARG A 284 9.60 -10.52 13.48
CA ARG A 284 9.87 -11.00 14.85
C ARG A 284 10.49 -9.90 15.72
N ARG A 285 11.43 -9.11 15.17
CA ARG A 285 12.03 -7.98 15.90
C ARG A 285 10.98 -6.89 16.15
N LEU A 286 10.22 -6.51 15.13
CA LEU A 286 9.13 -5.54 15.26
C LEU A 286 8.06 -5.99 16.28
N GLN A 287 7.65 -7.26 16.23
CA GLN A 287 6.68 -7.84 17.16
C GLN A 287 7.15 -7.77 18.63
N ARG A 288 8.44 -7.98 18.89
CA ARG A 288 9.02 -7.81 20.24
C ARG A 288 9.03 -6.35 20.68
N ARG A 289 9.43 -5.43 19.79
CA ARG A 289 9.45 -3.99 20.09
C ARG A 289 8.05 -3.44 20.35
N LEU A 290 7.05 -3.83 19.54
CA LEU A 290 5.65 -3.47 19.78
C LEU A 290 5.13 -4.00 21.13
N ALA A 291 5.55 -5.21 21.55
CA ALA A 291 5.23 -5.74 22.87
C ALA A 291 5.77 -4.84 24.00
N GLN A 292 7.02 -4.39 23.87
CA GLN A 292 7.66 -3.48 24.83
C GLN A 292 6.95 -2.12 24.88
N ASN A 293 6.37 -1.67 23.77
CA ASN A 293 5.56 -0.46 23.68
C ASN A 293 4.11 -0.66 24.15
N GLY A 294 3.77 -1.82 24.74
CA GLY A 294 2.46 -2.08 25.31
C GLY A 294 1.37 -2.37 24.27
N PHE A 295 1.72 -2.79 23.05
CA PHE A 295 0.71 -3.28 22.10
C PHE A 295 0.32 -4.73 22.42
N PRO A 296 -0.98 -4.98 22.70
CA PRO A 296 -1.48 -6.33 22.91
C PRO A 296 -1.49 -7.12 21.60
N GLU A 297 -1.68 -8.42 21.72
CA GLU A 297 -1.62 -9.36 20.60
C GLU A 297 -2.58 -10.53 20.89
N ILE A 298 -3.27 -11.02 19.86
CA ILE A 298 -4.24 -12.14 19.98
C ILE A 298 -4.15 -13.17 18.85
N ALA A 299 -2.96 -13.45 18.29
CA ALA A 299 -2.74 -14.31 17.14
C ALA A 299 -3.31 -15.70 17.32
N ASP A 300 -3.22 -16.30 18.51
CA ASP A 300 -3.73 -17.65 18.71
C ASP A 300 -5.25 -17.70 18.53
N ARG A 301 -5.98 -16.68 19.01
CA ARG A 301 -7.43 -16.53 18.79
C ARG A 301 -7.72 -16.24 17.32
N TRP A 302 -6.95 -15.33 16.72
CA TRP A 302 -7.07 -15.00 15.31
C TRP A 302 -6.87 -16.24 14.42
N MET A 303 -5.83 -17.05 14.66
CA MET A 303 -5.54 -18.28 13.92
C MET A 303 -6.68 -19.29 14.04
N ALA A 304 -7.24 -19.46 15.24
CA ALA A 304 -8.37 -20.35 15.47
C ALA A 304 -9.62 -19.89 14.68
N TRP A 305 -9.91 -18.58 14.72
CA TRP A 305 -11.02 -17.98 13.98
C TRP A 305 -10.83 -18.05 12.46
N PHE A 306 -9.65 -17.64 11.98
CA PHE A 306 -9.30 -17.55 10.56
C PHE A 306 -9.33 -18.92 9.87
N MET A 307 -8.85 -19.97 10.54
CA MET A 307 -8.88 -21.34 10.04
C MET A 307 -10.22 -22.05 10.29
N GLY A 308 -10.91 -21.73 11.40
CA GLY A 308 -12.06 -22.47 11.91
C GLY A 308 -13.40 -22.11 11.29
N ASN A 309 -13.61 -20.86 10.87
CA ASN A 309 -14.92 -20.38 10.37
C ASN A 309 -15.25 -20.79 8.93
N GLY A 310 -14.44 -21.66 8.30
CA GLY A 310 -14.67 -22.16 6.96
C GLY A 310 -15.64 -23.34 6.80
N ASN A 311 -16.42 -23.66 7.84
CA ASN A 311 -17.22 -24.89 7.90
C ASN A 311 -18.71 -24.70 8.25
N GLN A 312 -19.23 -23.46 8.30
CA GLN A 312 -20.60 -23.23 8.77
C GLN A 312 -21.71 -23.24 7.70
N ASP A 313 -21.39 -23.24 6.40
CA ASP A 313 -22.43 -23.23 5.34
C ASP A 313 -22.76 -24.60 4.72
N GLY A 314 -22.39 -25.71 5.38
CA GLY A 314 -22.57 -27.07 4.84
C GLY A 314 -23.60 -27.97 5.56
N LYS A 315 -24.32 -27.47 6.57
CA LYS A 315 -25.21 -28.31 7.40
C LYS A 315 -26.56 -27.68 7.70
N GLU A 316 -27.27 -27.18 6.70
CA GLU A 316 -28.74 -27.13 6.76
C GLU A 316 -29.32 -27.63 5.43
N GLY A 317 -29.89 -28.83 5.50
CA GLY A 317 -30.46 -29.56 4.36
C GLY A 317 -30.77 -30.99 4.77
N LYS A 318 -31.69 -31.14 5.73
CA LYS A 318 -32.47 -32.37 5.90
C LYS A 318 -33.49 -32.47 4.77
#